data_AF-A0A9W6TM90-F1
#
_entry.id   AF-A0A9W6TM90-F1
#
_cell.length_a   1.000
_cell.length_b   1.000
_cell.length_c   1.000
_cell.angle_alpha   90.00
_cell.angle_beta   90.00
_cell.angle_gamma   90.00
#
_symmetry.space_group_name_H-M   'P 1'
#
loop_
_entity.id
_entity.type
_entity.pdbx_description
1 polymer ?
#
loop_
_entity_poly.entity_id
_entity_poly.type
_entity_poly.pdbx_seq_one_letter_code
_entity_poly.pdbx_strand_id
1 'polypeptide(L)'
;MSPRQSELKPPAEDCLADESCRNSGGNLFRMSAGKTSRAARRLRVIHHLQSPKRDAVLSEKRKRDAEVEVFPASPFFTNNLARLNLLLETLRVINHNLPLRVGEYDESRLLQELAVKKQMKTAVNTKRVKEAIIELFRSTKAEVSEYLADNRENYPNFTIVADLWTCKVTQNKF
;
A
#
# COMPACT_ATOMS: atom_id res chain seq x y z
N MET A 1 24.28 -44.01 6.41
CA MET A 1 23.61 -43.74 7.71
C MET A 1 23.45 -42.24 7.85
N SER A 2 22.20 -41.75 7.82
CA SER A 2 21.88 -40.37 8.26
C SER A 2 22.12 -40.23 9.76
N PRO A 3 22.23 -38.99 10.25
CA PRO A 3 21.13 -38.55 11.12
C PRO A 3 20.58 -37.16 10.75
N ARG A 4 19.27 -37.18 10.49
CA ARG A 4 18.20 -36.26 10.89
C ARG A 4 18.54 -34.77 11.04
N GLN A 5 17.97 -34.01 10.11
CA GLN A 5 17.52 -32.63 10.28
C GLN A 5 16.87 -32.46 11.67
N SER A 6 17.47 -31.65 12.54
CA SER A 6 16.76 -31.08 13.68
C SER A 6 15.76 -30.07 13.10
N GLU A 7 14.48 -30.44 13.06
CA GLU A 7 13.38 -29.49 12.86
C GLU A 7 13.50 -28.37 13.91
N LEU A 8 13.99 -27.20 13.51
CA LEU A 8 13.85 -25.99 14.31
C LEU A 8 12.35 -25.66 14.37
N LYS A 9 11.73 -26.05 15.48
CA LYS A 9 10.36 -25.68 15.84
C LYS A 9 10.31 -24.14 15.91
N PRO A 10 9.51 -23.46 15.08
CA PRO A 10 9.42 -21.99 15.13
C PRO A 10 8.88 -21.56 16.50
N PRO A 11 9.36 -20.45 17.08
CA PRO A 11 8.91 -19.99 18.38
C PRO A 11 7.40 -19.75 18.34
N ALA A 12 6.69 -20.26 19.34
CA ALA A 12 5.31 -19.89 19.56
C ALA A 12 5.30 -18.49 20.18
N GLU A 13 4.66 -17.54 19.53
CA GLU A 13 4.57 -16.16 20.03
C GLU A 13 3.39 -16.02 21.00
N ASP A 14 3.67 -15.40 22.14
CA ASP A 14 2.67 -15.07 23.16
C ASP A 14 1.89 -13.82 22.79
N CYS A 15 0.61 -13.77 23.17
CA CYS A 15 -0.18 -12.55 23.03
C CYS A 15 0.21 -11.55 24.12
N LEU A 16 0.76 -10.41 23.71
CA LEU A 16 1.24 -9.35 24.62
C LEU A 16 0.23 -8.22 24.85
N ALA A 17 -1.03 -8.41 24.45
CA ALA A 17 -2.05 -7.36 24.40
C ALA A 17 -2.49 -6.81 25.78
N ASP A 18 -2.45 -7.62 26.84
CA ASP A 18 -2.68 -7.16 28.21
C ASP A 18 -1.84 -7.94 29.24
N GLU A 19 -1.78 -7.42 30.46
CA GLU A 19 -1.01 -8.01 31.57
C GLU A 19 -1.51 -9.41 31.95
N SER A 20 -2.82 -9.64 31.83
CA SER A 20 -3.43 -10.95 32.08
C SER A 20 -2.94 -12.02 31.10
N CYS A 21 -2.69 -11.67 29.84
CA CYS A 21 -2.19 -12.56 28.80
C CYS A 21 -0.70 -12.85 28.93
N ARG A 22 0.08 -11.90 29.47
CA ARG A 22 1.51 -12.08 29.76
C ARG A 22 1.74 -13.05 30.92
N ASN A 23 0.86 -13.00 31.92
CA ASN A 23 1.00 -13.82 33.14
C ASN A 23 0.39 -15.22 33.02
N SER A 24 -0.44 -15.48 32.01
CA SER A 24 -1.21 -16.73 31.94
C SER A 24 -0.51 -17.90 31.23
N GLY A 25 0.65 -17.71 30.59
CA GLY A 25 1.57 -18.76 30.10
C GLY A 25 1.02 -19.83 29.13
N GLY A 26 -0.30 -19.91 28.92
CA GLY A 26 -0.99 -20.92 28.11
C GLY A 26 -1.55 -20.38 26.81
N ASN A 27 -1.15 -19.16 26.45
CA ASN A 27 -1.76 -18.37 25.40
C ASN A 27 -0.90 -18.30 24.13
N LEU A 28 -0.23 -19.43 23.85
CA LEU A 28 0.68 -19.66 22.73
C LEU A 28 -0.12 -19.94 21.45
N PHE A 29 -0.13 -18.98 20.52
CA PHE A 29 -0.71 -19.21 19.20
C PHE A 29 0.43 -19.37 18.20
N ARG A 30 0.48 -20.51 17.51
CA ARG A 30 1.41 -20.71 16.39
C ARG A 30 0.99 -19.78 15.25
N MET A 31 1.67 -18.64 15.13
CA MET A 31 1.57 -17.79 13.94
C MET A 31 2.33 -18.50 12.81
N SER A 32 1.67 -19.44 12.14
CA SER A 32 2.19 -19.93 10.86
C SER A 32 2.21 -18.74 9.90
N ALA A 33 3.38 -18.44 9.32
CA ALA A 33 3.61 -17.37 8.35
C ALA A 33 2.37 -17.09 7.49
N GLY A 34 1.73 -15.94 7.72
CA GLY A 34 0.56 -15.46 6.95
C GLY A 34 -0.83 -15.72 7.55
N LYS A 35 -1.00 -16.52 8.62
CA LYS A 35 -2.33 -16.75 9.24
C LYS A 35 -2.56 -15.84 10.45
N THR A 36 -2.81 -14.56 10.21
CA THR A 36 -3.13 -13.57 11.26
C THR A 36 -4.59 -13.63 11.75
N SER A 37 -5.43 -14.47 11.13
CA SER A 37 -6.87 -14.57 11.46
C SER A 37 -7.15 -15.01 12.90
N ARG A 38 -6.31 -15.87 13.48
CA ARG A 38 -6.44 -16.31 14.88
C ARG A 38 -6.06 -15.20 15.86
N ALA A 39 -5.01 -14.45 15.56
CA ALA A 39 -4.60 -13.28 16.35
C ALA A 39 -5.69 -12.19 16.28
N ALA A 40 -6.17 -11.86 15.09
CA ALA A 40 -7.23 -10.86 14.89
C ALA A 40 -8.55 -11.25 15.58
N ARG A 41 -8.94 -12.54 15.54
CA ARG A 41 -10.12 -13.04 16.27
C ARG A 41 -9.95 -12.91 17.78
N ARG A 42 -8.77 -13.24 18.31
CA ARG A 42 -8.49 -13.20 19.74
C ARG A 42 -8.52 -11.77 20.28
N LEU A 43 -7.88 -10.83 19.58
CA LEU A 43 -7.94 -9.40 19.88
C LEU A 43 -9.39 -8.89 19.93
N ARG A 44 -10.23 -9.32 18.97
CA ARG A 44 -11.64 -8.91 18.92
C ARG A 44 -12.51 -9.51 20.03
N VAL A 45 -12.32 -10.79 20.35
CA VAL A 45 -13.23 -11.53 21.25
C VAL A 45 -12.83 -11.40 22.70
N ILE A 46 -11.53 -11.42 23.00
CA ILE A 46 -11.01 -11.38 24.39
C ILE A 46 -10.72 -9.94 24.81
N HIS A 47 -10.04 -9.17 23.96
CA HIS A 47 -9.66 -7.80 24.29
C HIS A 47 -10.66 -6.76 23.78
N HIS A 48 -11.74 -7.18 23.11
CA HIS A 48 -12.73 -6.31 22.48
C HIS A 48 -12.13 -5.25 21.53
N LEU A 49 -10.90 -5.48 21.05
CA LEU A 49 -10.21 -4.60 20.12
C LEU A 49 -10.78 -4.84 18.72
N GLN A 50 -11.71 -3.97 18.33
CA GLN A 50 -12.18 -3.93 16.96
C GLN A 50 -11.13 -3.25 16.10
N SER A 51 -10.77 -3.85 14.96
CA SER A 51 -9.86 -3.20 14.02
C SER A 51 -10.63 -2.11 13.26
N PRO A 52 -10.24 -0.83 13.38
CA PRO A 52 -10.87 0.26 12.63
C PRO A 52 -10.78 0.08 11.10
N LYS A 53 -9.92 -0.82 10.61
CA LYS A 53 -9.82 -1.17 9.18
C LYS A 53 -11.08 -1.81 8.60
N ARG A 54 -11.90 -2.53 9.38
CA ARG A 54 -13.12 -3.17 8.82
C ARG A 54 -14.28 -2.19 8.62
N ASP A 55 -14.43 -1.22 9.52
CA ASP A 55 -15.46 -0.19 9.41
C ASP A 55 -15.08 0.86 8.35
N ALA A 56 -13.77 1.11 8.16
CA ALA A 56 -13.26 1.98 7.11
C ALA A 56 -13.64 1.50 5.69
N VAL A 57 -13.60 0.20 5.41
CA VAL A 57 -13.94 -0.37 4.09
C VAL A 57 -15.42 -0.16 3.72
N LEU A 58 -16.33 -0.11 4.70
CA LEU A 58 -17.74 0.22 4.45
C LEU A 58 -17.96 1.74 4.30
N SER A 59 -17.13 2.56 4.96
CA SER A 59 -17.10 4.01 4.79
C SER A 59 -16.49 4.46 3.44
N GLU A 60 -15.64 3.64 2.81
CA GLU A 60 -14.95 3.94 1.54
C GLU A 60 -15.89 4.15 0.35
N LYS A 61 -17.09 3.54 0.33
CA LYS A 61 -18.07 3.79 -0.75
C LYS A 61 -18.50 5.25 -0.82
N ARG A 62 -18.68 5.93 0.33
CA ARG A 62 -18.97 7.37 0.38
C ARG A 62 -17.74 8.23 0.04
N LYS A 63 -16.55 7.65 0.15
CA LYS A 63 -15.27 8.32 -0.09
C LYS A 63 -14.96 8.43 -1.58
N ARG A 64 -15.30 7.42 -2.39
CA ARG A 64 -15.08 7.46 -3.86
C ARG A 64 -15.84 8.60 -4.53
N ASP A 65 -17.13 8.78 -4.24
CA ASP A 65 -17.91 9.87 -4.83
C ASP A 65 -17.43 11.24 -4.35
N ALA A 66 -17.00 11.33 -3.08
CA ALA A 66 -16.35 12.53 -2.56
C ALA A 66 -15.00 12.83 -3.24
N GLU A 67 -14.17 11.81 -3.50
CA GLU A 67 -12.87 11.95 -4.18
C GLU A 67 -13.02 12.40 -5.63
N VAL A 68 -14.07 11.94 -6.32
CA VAL A 68 -14.39 12.35 -7.71
C VAL A 68 -14.66 13.86 -7.80
N GLU A 69 -15.21 14.48 -6.76
CA GLU A 69 -15.43 15.93 -6.71
C GLU A 69 -14.26 16.71 -6.09
N VAL A 70 -13.57 16.12 -5.12
CA VAL A 70 -12.45 16.77 -4.40
C VAL A 70 -11.22 16.95 -5.29
N PHE A 71 -10.83 15.96 -6.09
CA PHE A 71 -9.61 16.08 -6.89
C PHE A 71 -9.68 17.22 -7.93
N PRO A 72 -10.76 17.39 -8.71
CA PRO A 72 -10.90 18.53 -9.60
C PRO A 72 -11.00 19.89 -8.88
N ALA A 73 -11.62 19.90 -7.69
CA ALA A 73 -11.77 21.12 -6.88
C ALA A 73 -10.48 21.53 -6.14
N SER A 74 -9.52 20.62 -6.02
CA SER A 74 -8.25 20.89 -5.35
C SER A 74 -7.44 21.95 -6.13
N PRO A 75 -6.90 22.98 -5.47
CA PRO A 75 -6.17 24.07 -6.11
C PRO A 75 -4.93 23.59 -6.88
N PHE A 76 -4.41 22.40 -6.56
CA PHE A 76 -3.30 21.77 -7.27
C PHE A 76 -3.66 21.32 -8.69
N PHE A 77 -4.94 21.06 -8.97
CA PHE A 77 -5.41 20.43 -10.20
C PHE A 77 -6.46 21.25 -10.95
N THR A 78 -7.12 22.22 -10.32
CA THR A 78 -8.18 23.03 -10.94
C THR A 78 -7.73 23.68 -12.26
N ASN A 79 -6.46 24.11 -12.32
CA ASN A 79 -5.88 24.74 -13.50
C ASN A 79 -5.22 23.77 -14.49
N ASN A 80 -5.10 22.48 -14.13
CA ASN A 80 -4.45 21.47 -14.98
C ASN A 80 -5.01 20.06 -14.73
N LEU A 81 -6.24 19.86 -15.18
CA LEU A 81 -6.95 18.58 -15.08
C LEU A 81 -6.28 17.45 -15.91
N ALA A 82 -5.53 17.81 -16.97
CA ALA A 82 -4.74 16.87 -17.75
C ALA A 82 -3.56 16.29 -16.94
N ARG A 83 -2.95 17.10 -16.06
CA ARG A 83 -1.92 16.63 -15.13
C ARG A 83 -2.50 15.70 -14.08
N LEU A 84 -3.67 16.03 -13.52
CA LEU A 84 -4.38 15.13 -12.60
C LEU A 84 -4.60 13.75 -13.23
N ASN A 85 -5.08 13.71 -14.47
CA ASN A 85 -5.29 12.44 -15.18
C ASN A 85 -3.98 11.64 -15.36
N LEU A 86 -2.88 12.30 -15.71
CA LEU A 86 -1.57 11.64 -15.84
C LEU A 86 -1.10 11.02 -14.51
N LEU A 87 -1.27 11.74 -13.40
CA LEU A 87 -0.89 11.25 -12.08
C LEU A 87 -1.77 10.08 -11.63
N LEU A 88 -3.07 10.13 -11.89
CA LEU A 88 -3.98 9.01 -11.59
C LEU A 88 -3.64 7.76 -12.41
N GLU A 89 -3.35 7.90 -13.71
CA GLU A 89 -2.89 6.78 -14.54
C GLU A 89 -1.53 6.24 -14.05
N THR A 90 -0.64 7.11 -13.60
CA THR A 90 0.64 6.71 -13.02
C THR A 90 0.44 5.93 -11.72
N LEU A 91 -0.45 6.39 -10.84
CA LEU A 91 -0.82 5.67 -9.61
C LEU A 91 -1.46 4.32 -9.93
N ARG A 92 -2.31 4.24 -10.96
CA ARG A 92 -2.88 2.97 -11.43
C ARG A 92 -1.79 1.99 -11.87
N VAL A 93 -0.77 2.47 -12.57
CA VAL A 93 0.38 1.66 -12.99
C VAL A 93 1.17 1.15 -11.80
N ILE A 94 1.50 2.00 -10.84
CA ILE A 94 2.28 1.64 -9.64
C ILE A 94 1.48 0.67 -8.76
N ASN A 95 0.25 1.03 -8.39
CA ASN A 95 -0.54 0.30 -7.39
C ASN A 95 -0.97 -1.09 -7.86
N HIS A 96 -1.08 -1.30 -9.17
CA HIS A 96 -1.48 -2.57 -9.76
C HIS A 96 -0.35 -3.27 -10.52
N ASN A 97 0.90 -2.79 -10.39
CA ASN A 97 2.07 -3.35 -11.06
C ASN A 97 1.87 -3.56 -12.57
N LEU A 98 1.24 -2.59 -13.24
CA LEU A 98 0.96 -2.67 -14.67
C LEU A 98 2.23 -2.36 -15.48
N PRO A 99 2.34 -2.84 -16.73
CA PRO A 99 3.40 -2.42 -17.63
C PRO A 99 3.38 -0.90 -17.83
N LEU A 100 4.56 -0.26 -17.81
CA LEU A 100 4.69 1.21 -17.97
C LEU A 100 4.09 1.73 -19.28
N ARG A 101 4.02 0.86 -20.30
CA ARG A 101 3.45 1.15 -21.62
C ARG A 101 1.92 1.01 -21.69
N VAL A 102 1.21 0.78 -20.57
CA VAL A 102 -0.24 0.47 -20.59
C VAL A 102 -1.07 1.55 -21.31
N GLY A 103 -0.69 2.81 -21.21
CA GLY A 103 -1.36 3.92 -21.90
C GLY A 103 -1.06 4.02 -23.40
N GLU A 104 -0.09 3.25 -23.90
CA GLU A 104 0.30 3.25 -25.32
C GLU A 104 -0.47 2.22 -26.15
N TYR A 105 -1.16 1.28 -25.52
CA TYR A 105 -2.02 0.32 -26.21
C TYR A 105 -3.20 1.02 -26.89
N ASP A 106 -3.62 0.48 -28.03
CA ASP A 106 -4.69 1.08 -28.84
C ASP A 106 -6.02 1.12 -28.08
N GLU A 107 -6.33 0.09 -27.28
CA GLU A 107 -7.53 0.06 -26.44
C GLU A 107 -7.50 1.17 -25.40
N SER A 108 -6.33 1.49 -24.84
CA SER A 108 -6.17 2.59 -23.88
C SER A 108 -6.39 3.94 -24.55
N ARG A 109 -5.95 4.11 -25.79
CA ARG A 109 -6.21 5.33 -26.59
C ARG A 109 -7.69 5.49 -26.90
N LEU A 110 -8.36 4.40 -27.32
CA LEU A 110 -9.80 4.39 -27.57
C LEU A 110 -10.59 4.73 -26.30
N LEU A 111 -10.26 4.11 -25.17
CA LEU A 111 -10.87 4.43 -23.88
C LEU A 111 -10.66 5.89 -23.48
N GLN A 112 -9.46 6.43 -23.73
CA GLN A 112 -9.18 7.84 -23.49
C GLN A 112 -10.00 8.76 -24.40
N GLU A 113 -10.27 8.37 -25.64
CA GLU A 113 -11.08 9.16 -26.53
C GLU A 113 -12.57 9.15 -26.18
N LEU A 114 -13.09 7.98 -25.78
CA LEU A 114 -14.51 7.72 -25.51
C LEU A 114 -14.95 8.10 -24.10
N ALA A 115 -14.15 7.79 -23.07
CA ALA A 115 -14.56 7.87 -21.67
C ALA A 115 -13.96 9.06 -20.91
N VAL A 116 -12.87 9.67 -21.38
CA VAL A 116 -12.20 10.76 -20.68
C VAL A 116 -12.67 12.13 -21.17
N LYS A 117 -13.05 13.00 -20.22
CA LYS A 117 -13.44 14.39 -20.49
C LYS A 117 -12.35 15.12 -21.28
N LYS A 118 -12.73 15.95 -22.25
CA LYS A 118 -11.79 16.67 -23.15
C LYS A 118 -10.69 17.44 -22.40
N GLN A 119 -11.02 18.05 -21.26
CA GLN A 119 -10.12 18.84 -20.42
C GLN A 119 -9.06 17.99 -19.66
N MET A 120 -9.32 16.68 -19.51
CA MET A 120 -8.44 15.72 -18.82
C MET A 120 -7.61 14.88 -19.80
N LYS A 121 -7.86 15.00 -21.11
CA LYS A 121 -7.12 14.23 -22.12
C LYS A 121 -5.64 14.60 -22.06
N THR A 122 -4.78 13.59 -22.01
CA THR A 122 -3.34 13.76 -21.83
C THR A 122 -2.62 12.56 -22.45
N ALA A 123 -1.53 12.77 -23.19
CA ALA A 123 -0.78 11.63 -23.72
C ALA A 123 -0.20 10.80 -22.57
N VAL A 124 -0.61 9.54 -22.41
CA VAL A 124 -0.04 8.61 -21.42
C VAL A 124 0.93 7.69 -22.15
N ASN A 125 2.22 7.92 -21.94
CA ASN A 125 3.28 7.10 -22.51
C ASN A 125 4.34 6.81 -21.47
N THR A 126 5.21 5.85 -21.79
CA THR A 126 6.25 5.33 -20.91
C THR A 126 7.15 6.45 -20.37
N LYS A 127 7.51 7.43 -21.21
CA LYS A 127 8.35 8.56 -20.79
C LYS A 127 7.66 9.41 -19.73
N ARG A 128 6.41 9.82 -19.99
CA ARG A 128 5.64 10.66 -19.06
C ARG A 128 5.27 9.94 -17.78
N VAL A 129 4.98 8.64 -17.86
CA VAL A 129 4.75 7.81 -16.66
C VAL A 129 6.03 7.73 -15.82
N LYS A 130 7.21 7.55 -16.42
CA LYS A 130 8.49 7.56 -15.69
C LYS A 130 8.75 8.91 -15.00
N GLU A 131 8.55 10.01 -15.69
CA GLU A 131 8.69 11.37 -15.12
C GLU A 131 7.73 11.59 -13.95
N ALA A 132 6.47 11.19 -14.12
CA ALA A 132 5.45 11.26 -13.07
C ALA A 132 5.76 10.35 -11.87
N ILE A 133 6.35 9.16 -12.07
CA ILE A 133 6.83 8.30 -10.97
C ILE A 133 7.88 9.04 -10.14
N ILE A 134 8.85 9.70 -10.79
CA ILE A 134 9.90 10.46 -10.10
C ILE A 134 9.30 11.62 -9.33
N GLU A 135 8.35 12.35 -9.93
CA GLU A 135 7.62 13.45 -9.29
C GLU A 135 6.87 12.96 -8.05
N LEU A 136 6.05 11.91 -8.19
CA LEU A 136 5.30 11.32 -7.08
C LEU A 136 6.23 10.88 -5.95
N PHE A 137 7.31 10.17 -6.29
CA PHE A 137 8.28 9.71 -5.30
C PHE A 137 8.93 10.87 -4.54
N ARG A 138 9.34 11.94 -5.25
CA ARG A 138 9.94 13.12 -4.62
C ARG A 138 8.96 13.83 -3.69
N SER A 139 7.72 14.02 -4.13
CA SER A 139 6.67 14.65 -3.33
C SER A 139 6.33 13.82 -2.09
N THR A 140 6.12 12.50 -2.24
CA THR A 140 5.85 11.62 -1.11
C THR A 140 7.01 11.57 -0.13
N LYS A 141 8.27 11.53 -0.62
CA LYS A 141 9.45 11.57 0.24
C LYS A 141 9.50 12.86 1.05
N ALA A 142 9.25 14.02 0.42
CA ALA A 142 9.25 15.31 1.10
C ALA A 142 8.18 15.34 2.20
N GLU A 143 6.93 15.02 1.85
CA GLU A 143 5.79 14.96 2.78
C GLU A 143 6.07 14.06 3.98
N VAL A 144 6.55 12.83 3.73
CA VAL A 144 6.88 11.90 4.82
C VAL A 144 8.03 12.42 5.67
N SER A 145 9.02 13.08 5.07
CA SER A 145 10.16 13.62 5.84
C SER A 145 9.72 14.76 6.75
N GLU A 146 8.88 15.68 6.25
CA GLU A 146 8.30 16.77 7.03
C GLU A 146 7.41 16.24 8.15
N TYR A 147 6.52 15.31 7.84
CA TYR A 147 5.66 14.67 8.83
C TYR A 147 6.47 14.02 9.97
N LEU A 148 7.55 13.30 9.65
CA LEU A 148 8.41 12.67 10.65
C LEU A 148 9.17 13.71 11.49
N ALA A 149 9.60 14.82 10.89
CA ALA A 149 10.29 15.89 11.61
C ALA A 149 9.34 16.58 12.61
N ASP A 150 8.13 16.93 12.17
CA ASP A 150 7.13 17.62 12.98
C ASP A 150 6.62 16.77 14.16
N ASN A 151 6.63 15.44 13.99
CA ASN A 151 6.09 14.50 14.97
C ASN A 151 7.16 13.85 15.86
N ARG A 152 8.42 14.27 15.75
CA ARG A 152 9.56 13.70 16.46
C ARG A 152 9.42 13.77 17.98
N GLU A 153 8.79 14.82 18.50
CA GLU A 153 8.56 14.99 19.95
C GLU A 153 7.40 14.12 20.46
N ASN A 154 6.38 13.91 19.62
CA ASN A 154 5.18 13.14 19.98
C ASN A 154 5.41 11.62 19.90
N TYR A 155 6.30 11.17 19.01
CA TYR A 155 6.61 9.76 18.82
C TYR A 155 8.13 9.55 18.93
N PRO A 156 8.62 8.96 20.05
CA PRO A 156 10.06 8.85 20.29
C PRO A 156 10.77 7.94 19.28
N ASN A 157 10.05 6.96 18.70
CA ASN A 157 10.61 5.98 17.78
C ASN A 157 9.67 5.74 16.59
N PHE A 158 10.24 5.58 15.40
CA PHE A 158 9.54 5.10 14.19
C PHE A 158 10.09 3.73 13.79
N THR A 159 9.21 2.80 13.44
CA THR A 159 9.61 1.47 12.95
C THR A 159 9.26 1.33 11.48
N ILE A 160 10.25 0.98 10.66
CA ILE A 160 10.06 0.68 9.24
C ILE A 160 10.24 -0.82 9.04
N VAL A 161 9.23 -1.48 8.48
CA VAL A 161 9.32 -2.88 8.04
C VAL A 161 9.62 -2.88 6.55
N ALA A 162 10.85 -3.28 6.20
CA ALA A 162 11.26 -3.43 4.81
C ALA A 162 11.33 -4.91 4.45
N ASP A 163 10.49 -5.33 3.51
CA ASP A 163 10.56 -6.67 2.94
C ASP A 163 11.56 -6.67 1.78
N LEU A 164 12.73 -7.27 1.98
CA LEU A 164 13.70 -7.49 0.90
C LEU A 164 13.45 -8.84 0.24
N TRP A 165 13.06 -8.79 -1.03
CA TRP A 165 12.90 -9.97 -1.87
C TRP A 165 14.08 -10.05 -2.84
N THR A 166 14.84 -11.14 -2.81
CA THR A 166 15.88 -11.43 -3.82
C THR A 166 15.30 -12.31 -4.92
N CYS A 167 15.34 -11.84 -6.17
CA CYS A 167 14.99 -12.67 -7.33
C CYS A 167 16.19 -13.55 -7.74
N LYS A 168 16.02 -14.87 -7.79
CA LYS A 168 17.08 -15.83 -8.18
C LYS A 168 17.32 -15.93 -9.69
N VAL A 169 16.70 -15.09 -10.51
CA VAL A 169 16.81 -15.20 -11.98
C VAL A 169 17.96 -14.35 -12.49
N THR A 170 19.16 -14.93 -12.48
CA THR A 170 20.34 -14.43 -13.19
C THR A 170 20.91 -15.50 -14.12
N GLN A 171 20.08 -16.07 -15.00
CA GLN A 171 20.59 -16.91 -16.10
C GLN A 171 19.73 -16.80 -17.36
N ASN A 172 19.54 -15.60 -17.91
CA ASN A 172 19.33 -15.49 -19.36
C ASN A 172 20.13 -14.28 -19.86
N LYS A 173 21.17 -14.58 -20.64
CA LYS A 173 21.93 -13.61 -21.41
C LYS A 173 20.96 -12.94 -22.39
N PHE A 174 20.85 -11.62 -22.33
CA PHE A 174 20.42 -10.81 -23.46
C PHE A 174 21.65 -10.43 -24.27
#